data_AF-A0A937UKE9-F1
#
_entry.id   AF-A0A937UKE9-F1
#
_cell.length_a   1.000
_cell.length_b   1.000
_cell.length_c   1.000
_cell.angle_alpha   90.00
_cell.angle_beta   90.00
_cell.angle_gamma   90.00
#
_symmetry.space_group_name_H-M   'P 1'
#
loop_
_entity.id
_entity.type
_entity.pdbx_description
1 polymer ?
#
loop_
_entity_poly.entity_id
_entity_poly.type
_entity_poly.pdbx_seq_one_letter_code
_entity_poly.pdbx_strand_id
1 'polypeptide(L)'
;LLRRRAHYYLNLHESGKAIGDLSKAVELKPDDAGLRQALASTQNWAVTFHVWRSMATTDYLTALNDLRGGDTVAYSAKCSYMLSRFGNGKDITSAHWVAWTCILEPGAVSEPARLVRLAEAAASSDPKNPFYVTTLGAALYRAGRAAEALEWLDKANAIWEEADPKPPESSPAYTWFFLAMAHRRLGDAEQAGQWLDKAVKWTDKVVKEGRMANARSTKAGITPGGRFIWFLSDATNLVQGDTNGVTDVFLRDLQTGVTTRVSVASDGAQANGASRGRARMTPDGRYVAFSCTATNLCPLSRKEIKFPKERVFVHDRQTGETTLVSVASDGTRANDLSRYPDISDDGRLVVFESWATNLVPDSGSAMDDIFLHDRLTGETIQISRAPDGSQSNGGSGTPSISADGRYIAFPSYASNLVPNDTNGVADVFVHDRLGSQATGTIAGTVTDSSDTSPVEGATVTTDTGQSDTMAGDGTYTINGVPVGDRTVTASAGGYAQQQKPAAVADGATTPLDFALGPAQEPTEVFVTEISHAAAGPKGKDLDITVVLLDDLGQPVVGASVSIDVEFQGSSYDSRTGPTGEDGTVTFKLRNAPLGTYTVTVTDVTAAGLTWEQEPPSITFTRE
;
A
#
# COMPACT_ATOMS: atom_id res chain seq x y z
N LEU A 1 36.18 43.14 0.11
CA LEU A 1 34.90 43.83 0.45
C LEU A 1 33.88 42.86 1.03
N LEU A 2 33.48 41.82 0.29
CA LEU A 2 32.53 40.78 0.77
C LEU A 2 32.90 40.19 2.15
N ARG A 3 34.16 39.78 2.37
CA ARG A 3 34.63 39.29 3.68
C ARG A 3 34.45 40.30 4.83
N ARG A 4 34.66 41.60 4.60
CA ARG A 4 34.47 42.64 5.63
C ARG A 4 32.98 42.90 5.90
N ARG A 5 32.15 42.87 4.84
CA ARG A 5 30.70 43.01 4.96
C ARG A 5 30.08 41.78 5.66
N ALA A 6 30.59 40.59 5.39
CA ALA A 6 30.25 39.38 6.14
C ALA A 6 30.58 39.53 7.63
N HIS A 7 31.79 40.02 7.99
CA HIS A 7 32.10 40.32 9.40
C HIS A 7 31.16 41.36 10.02
N TYR A 8 30.73 42.37 9.26
CA TYR A 8 29.73 43.34 9.72
C TYR A 8 28.36 42.68 9.97
N TYR A 9 27.88 41.83 9.05
CA TYR A 9 26.64 41.06 9.25
C TYR A 9 26.72 40.07 10.42
N LEU A 10 27.90 39.50 10.69
CA LEU A 10 28.10 38.65 11.86
C LEU A 10 27.95 39.43 13.18
N ASN A 11 28.43 40.69 13.22
CA ASN A 11 28.23 41.56 14.39
C ASN A 11 26.77 42.02 14.56
N LEU A 12 25.98 42.00 13.48
CA LEU A 12 24.53 42.29 13.51
C LEU A 12 23.67 41.03 13.65
N HIS A 13 24.28 39.86 13.86
CA HIS A 13 23.60 38.56 14.01
C HIS A 13 22.80 38.09 12.77
N GLU A 14 23.13 38.60 11.58
CA GLU A 14 22.49 38.20 10.32
C GLU A 14 23.31 37.10 9.61
N SER A 15 23.38 35.91 10.21
CA SER A 15 24.25 34.81 9.78
C SER A 15 23.98 34.33 8.34
N GLY A 16 22.72 34.32 7.90
CA GLY A 16 22.36 33.97 6.52
C GLY A 16 22.96 34.93 5.47
N LYS A 17 22.98 36.24 5.77
CA LYS A 17 23.59 37.25 4.88
C LYS A 17 25.12 37.17 4.91
N ALA A 18 25.71 36.87 6.06
CA ALA A 18 27.15 36.62 6.19
C ALA A 18 27.61 35.38 5.41
N ILE A 19 26.84 34.28 5.46
CA ILE A 19 27.10 33.07 4.66
C ILE A 19 26.99 33.39 3.18
N GLY A 20 25.94 34.10 2.74
CA GLY A 20 25.80 34.50 1.33
C GLY A 20 27.00 35.29 0.81
N ASP A 21 27.52 36.23 1.61
CA ASP A 21 28.71 37.02 1.24
C ASP A 21 30.01 36.21 1.26
N LEU A 22 30.18 35.27 2.19
CA LEU A 22 31.36 34.41 2.26
C LEU A 22 31.35 33.32 1.18
N SER A 23 30.18 32.75 0.84
CA SER A 23 30.02 31.82 -0.28
C SER A 23 30.41 32.50 -1.58
N LYS A 24 29.91 33.71 -1.84
CA LYS A 24 30.26 34.48 -3.03
C LYS A 24 31.73 34.90 -3.05
N ALA A 25 32.35 35.12 -1.89
CA ALA A 25 33.78 35.38 -1.78
C ALA A 25 34.63 34.13 -2.08
N VAL A 26 34.19 32.94 -1.66
CA VAL A 26 34.83 31.66 -1.98
C VAL A 26 34.67 31.30 -3.45
N GLU A 27 33.51 31.55 -4.07
CA GLU A 27 33.33 31.37 -5.52
C GLU A 27 34.30 32.22 -6.34
N LEU A 28 34.55 33.45 -5.92
CA LEU A 28 35.49 34.36 -6.60
C LEU A 28 36.96 33.99 -6.34
N LYS A 29 37.27 33.31 -5.24
CA LYS A 29 38.63 32.88 -4.85
C LYS A 29 38.61 31.49 -4.19
N PRO A 30 38.40 30.42 -4.97
CA PRO A 30 38.15 29.08 -4.43
C PRO A 30 39.36 28.49 -3.69
N ASP A 31 40.57 28.86 -4.07
CA ASP A 31 41.80 28.31 -3.47
C ASP A 31 42.15 28.96 -2.11
N ASP A 32 41.54 30.09 -1.76
CA ASP A 32 41.82 30.81 -0.51
C ASP A 32 41.31 30.02 0.70
N ALA A 33 42.24 29.34 1.36
CA ALA A 33 41.96 28.51 2.52
C ALA A 33 41.36 29.31 3.70
N GLY A 34 41.72 30.60 3.83
CA GLY A 34 41.20 31.47 4.88
C GLY A 34 39.72 31.83 4.66
N LEU A 35 39.30 32.03 3.41
CA LEU A 35 37.88 32.25 3.06
C LEU A 35 37.05 30.98 3.21
N ARG A 36 37.58 29.82 2.78
CA ARG A 36 36.92 28.52 2.99
C ARG A 36 36.79 28.18 4.46
N GLN A 37 37.84 28.42 5.25
CA GLN A 37 37.81 28.22 6.70
C GLN A 37 36.84 29.21 7.37
N ALA A 38 36.78 30.47 6.93
CA ALA A 38 35.82 31.44 7.46
C ALA A 38 34.37 31.07 7.10
N LEU A 39 34.10 30.63 5.86
CA LEU A 39 32.78 30.16 5.44
C LEU A 39 32.37 28.91 6.23
N ALA A 40 33.24 27.90 6.31
CA ALA A 40 32.97 26.68 7.07
C ALA A 40 32.78 26.98 8.57
N SER A 41 33.58 27.88 9.14
CA SER A 41 33.43 28.31 10.54
C SER A 41 32.15 29.11 10.74
N THR A 42 31.67 29.85 9.75
CA THR A 42 30.44 30.65 9.82
C THR A 42 29.19 29.81 9.56
N GLN A 43 29.26 28.82 8.67
CA GLN A 43 28.22 27.82 8.47
C GLN A 43 28.10 26.93 9.70
N ASN A 44 29.23 26.49 10.24
CA ASN A 44 29.26 25.86 11.55
C ASN A 44 28.71 26.82 12.59
N TRP A 45 29.15 28.07 12.69
CA TRP A 45 28.62 29.04 13.66
C TRP A 45 27.12 29.32 13.48
N ALA A 46 26.55 29.30 12.28
CA ALA A 46 25.12 29.46 12.04
C ALA A 46 24.33 28.22 12.49
N VAL A 47 24.86 27.02 12.23
CA VAL A 47 24.38 25.77 12.84
C VAL A 47 24.54 25.85 14.37
N THR A 48 25.66 26.38 14.85
CA THR A 48 25.98 26.46 16.27
C THR A 48 25.26 27.63 16.94
N PHE A 49 24.72 28.65 16.28
CA PHE A 49 24.08 29.80 16.97
C PHE A 49 22.58 29.54 17.20
N HIS A 50 21.94 28.70 16.37
CA HIS A 50 20.66 28.07 16.74
C HIS A 50 20.85 26.83 17.65
N VAL A 51 22.08 26.32 17.75
CA VAL A 51 22.47 25.17 18.61
C VAL A 51 23.46 25.58 19.71
N TRP A 52 23.53 26.86 20.11
CA TRP A 52 24.45 27.32 21.18
C TRP A 52 23.77 27.16 22.53
N ARG A 53 23.39 25.91 22.81
CA ARG A 53 23.11 25.37 24.13
C ARG A 53 23.64 23.93 24.18
N SER A 54 24.94 23.82 24.41
CA SER A 54 25.72 22.60 24.73
C SER A 54 25.82 21.49 23.67
N MET A 55 27.03 20.97 23.43
CA MET A 55 27.31 19.78 22.60
C MET A 55 26.50 18.53 23.04
N ALA A 56 25.95 18.53 24.26
CA ALA A 56 25.07 17.48 24.77
C ALA A 56 23.74 17.35 23.98
N THR A 57 23.26 18.41 23.30
CA THR A 57 22.01 18.36 22.53
C THR A 57 22.12 17.53 21.25
N THR A 58 23.27 17.55 20.56
CA THR A 58 23.50 16.69 19.40
C THR A 58 23.58 15.22 19.81
N ASP A 59 24.34 14.93 20.88
CA ASP A 59 24.43 13.56 21.41
C ASP A 59 23.08 13.06 21.94
N TYR A 60 22.24 13.95 22.50
CA TYR A 60 20.86 13.67 22.87
C TYR A 60 19.99 13.25 21.68
N LEU A 61 20.02 13.99 20.58
CA LEU A 61 19.23 13.65 19.38
C LEU A 61 19.64 12.29 18.80
N THR A 62 20.94 12.00 18.78
CA THR A 62 21.42 10.67 18.37
C THR A 62 20.93 9.59 19.33
N ALA A 63 21.04 9.79 20.64
CA ALA A 63 20.55 8.83 21.62
C ALA A 63 19.04 8.57 21.43
N LEU A 64 18.23 9.60 21.20
CA LEU A 64 16.80 9.40 20.96
C LEU A 64 16.50 8.57 19.71
N ASN A 65 17.33 8.64 18.67
CA ASN A 65 17.19 7.77 17.50
C ASN A 65 17.49 6.31 17.86
N ASP A 66 18.55 6.06 18.62
CA ASP A 66 18.90 4.71 19.09
C ASP A 66 17.75 4.11 19.93
N LEU A 67 17.19 4.90 20.86
CA LEU A 67 16.05 4.49 21.68
C LEU A 67 14.78 4.23 20.85
N ARG A 68 14.52 5.07 19.85
CA ARG A 68 13.38 4.89 18.93
C ARG A 68 13.52 3.64 18.06
N GLY A 69 14.75 3.31 17.66
CA GLY A 69 15.08 2.07 16.95
C GLY A 69 15.09 0.83 17.84
N GLY A 70 14.92 0.97 19.15
CA GLY A 70 14.96 -0.13 20.11
C GLY A 70 16.37 -0.58 20.52
N ASP A 71 17.42 0.13 20.10
CA ASP A 71 18.81 -0.19 20.45
C ASP A 71 19.19 0.41 21.83
N THR A 72 18.72 -0.26 22.88
CA THR A 72 18.98 0.15 24.27
C THR A 72 20.45 0.03 24.67
N VAL A 73 21.25 -0.76 23.95
CA VAL A 73 22.70 -0.92 24.18
C VAL A 73 23.44 0.31 23.67
N ALA A 74 23.22 0.70 22.41
CA ALA A 74 23.78 1.93 21.85
C ALA A 74 23.33 3.15 22.66
N TYR A 75 22.06 3.19 23.04
CA TYR A 75 21.50 4.22 23.90
C TYR A 75 22.25 4.36 25.24
N SER A 76 22.46 3.26 25.95
CA SER A 76 23.13 3.24 27.26
C SER A 76 24.61 3.63 27.14
N ALA A 77 25.29 3.20 26.07
CA ALA A 77 26.65 3.62 25.77
C ALA A 77 26.74 5.14 25.53
N LYS A 78 25.76 5.70 24.80
CA LYS A 78 25.67 7.15 24.54
C LYS A 78 25.40 7.94 25.81
N CYS A 79 24.50 7.46 26.67
CA CYS A 79 24.24 8.04 27.99
C CYS A 79 25.50 8.07 28.86
N SER A 80 26.23 6.96 28.92
CA SER A 80 27.50 6.86 29.66
C SER A 80 28.55 7.84 29.13
N TYR A 81 28.68 7.95 27.81
CA TYR A 81 29.57 8.91 27.16
C TYR A 81 29.20 10.36 27.51
N MET A 82 27.94 10.74 27.37
CA MET A 82 27.45 12.07 27.73
C MET A 82 27.72 12.40 29.21
N LEU A 83 27.46 11.45 30.10
CA LEU A 83 27.71 11.60 31.53
C LEU A 83 29.19 11.80 31.85
N SER A 84 30.10 11.13 31.13
CA SER A 84 31.54 11.30 31.27
C SER A 84 32.03 12.68 30.85
N ARG A 85 31.47 13.22 29.76
CA ARG A 85 31.94 14.45 29.11
C ARG A 85 31.29 15.71 29.67
N PHE A 86 30.01 15.63 30.01
CA PHE A 86 29.16 16.77 30.37
C PHE A 86 28.55 16.65 31.77
N GLY A 87 28.63 15.48 32.41
CA GLY A 87 28.07 15.22 33.75
C GLY A 87 28.93 15.71 34.92
N ASN A 88 29.63 16.85 34.77
CA ASN A 88 30.41 17.50 35.82
C ASN A 88 29.67 18.65 36.54
N GLY A 89 28.47 19.00 36.07
CA GLY A 89 27.60 20.01 36.70
C GLY A 89 28.03 21.46 36.51
N LYS A 90 29.09 21.76 35.75
CA LYS A 90 29.58 23.14 35.55
C LYS A 90 28.72 23.94 34.57
N ASP A 91 28.19 23.29 33.54
CA ASP A 91 27.19 23.88 32.64
C ASP A 91 25.82 23.31 33.00
N ILE A 92 24.98 24.17 33.55
CA ILE A 92 23.61 23.86 33.97
C ILE A 92 22.76 23.31 32.82
N THR A 93 22.94 23.86 31.62
CA THR A 93 22.14 23.44 30.45
C THR A 93 22.53 22.04 30.03
N SER A 94 23.84 21.77 29.94
CA SER A 94 24.38 20.43 29.72
C SER A 94 23.94 19.44 30.80
N ALA A 95 23.96 19.85 32.07
CA ALA A 95 23.57 19.00 33.19
C ALA A 95 22.11 18.55 33.08
N HIS A 96 21.19 19.47 32.73
CA HIS A 96 19.80 19.15 32.45
C HIS A 96 19.67 18.16 31.30
N TRP A 97 20.27 18.43 30.13
CA TRP A 97 20.14 17.54 28.97
C TRP A 97 20.70 16.15 29.23
N VAL A 98 21.86 16.05 29.89
CA VAL A 98 22.46 14.76 30.26
C VAL A 98 21.56 13.98 31.20
N ALA A 99 21.06 14.64 32.25
CA ALA A 99 20.15 14.01 33.20
C ALA A 99 18.87 13.55 32.49
N TRP A 100 18.24 14.44 31.73
CA TRP A 100 17.02 14.17 30.98
C TRP A 100 17.17 12.97 30.06
N THR A 101 18.20 12.94 29.21
CA THR A 101 18.47 11.80 28.32
C THR A 101 18.57 10.50 29.13
N CYS A 102 19.46 10.45 30.13
CA CYS A 102 19.71 9.20 30.86
C CYS A 102 18.50 8.70 31.68
N ILE A 103 17.49 9.54 31.94
CA ILE A 103 16.28 9.19 32.71
C ILE A 103 15.20 8.54 31.83
N LEU A 104 15.23 8.73 30.52
CA LEU A 104 14.14 8.26 29.63
C LEU A 104 14.07 6.72 29.58
N GLU A 105 15.21 6.03 29.57
CA GLU A 105 15.26 4.57 29.59
C GLU A 105 15.67 4.04 30.97
N PRO A 106 14.83 3.22 31.65
CA PRO A 106 15.22 2.62 32.92
C PRO A 106 16.48 1.76 32.76
N GLY A 107 17.51 2.04 33.57
CA GLY A 107 18.75 1.28 33.55
C GLY A 107 19.80 1.77 32.55
N ALA A 108 19.55 2.87 31.81
CA ALA A 108 20.51 3.45 30.87
C ALA A 108 21.86 3.82 31.50
N VAL A 109 21.87 4.09 32.81
CA VAL A 109 23.09 4.29 33.61
C VAL A 109 22.97 3.59 34.96
N SER A 110 24.10 3.15 35.50
CA SER A 110 24.19 2.42 36.78
C SER A 110 24.11 3.33 38.02
N GLU A 111 24.20 4.65 37.87
CA GLU A 111 24.25 5.60 39.00
C GLU A 111 23.09 6.63 38.98
N PRO A 112 21.85 6.25 39.35
CA PRO A 112 20.71 7.18 39.40
C PRO A 112 20.95 8.40 40.30
N ALA A 113 21.68 8.25 41.41
CA ALA A 113 22.02 9.34 42.33
C ALA A 113 22.84 10.45 41.65
N ARG A 114 23.67 10.11 40.65
CA ARG A 114 24.44 11.09 39.90
C ARG A 114 23.54 11.94 39.00
N LEU A 115 22.50 11.34 38.42
CA LEU A 115 21.50 12.07 37.63
C LEU A 115 20.68 13.02 38.50
N VAL A 116 20.30 12.58 39.71
CA VAL A 116 19.61 13.45 40.68
C VAL A 116 20.43 14.69 40.98
N ARG A 117 21.73 14.57 41.27
CA ARG A 117 22.60 15.75 41.53
C ARG A 117 22.66 16.73 40.35
N LEU A 118 22.73 16.21 39.13
CA LEU A 118 22.75 17.06 37.93
C LEU A 118 21.40 17.78 37.73
N ALA A 119 20.30 17.06 37.92
CA ALA A 119 18.96 17.61 37.82
C ALA A 119 18.65 18.62 38.94
N GLU A 120 19.15 18.38 40.15
CA GLU A 120 19.03 19.27 41.30
C GLU A 120 19.79 20.57 41.11
N ALA A 121 21.02 20.50 40.57
CA ALA A 121 21.77 21.69 40.19
C ALA A 121 21.00 22.54 39.15
N ALA A 122 20.37 21.89 38.16
CA ALA A 122 19.55 22.57 37.17
C ALA A 122 18.30 23.22 37.80
N ALA A 123 17.50 22.46 38.55
CA ALA A 123 16.29 22.96 39.19
C ALA A 123 16.56 24.07 40.21
N SER A 124 17.71 24.03 40.90
CA SER A 124 18.11 25.08 41.84
C SER A 124 18.55 26.37 41.13
N SER A 125 19.13 26.26 39.94
CA SER A 125 19.59 27.42 39.17
C SER A 125 18.44 28.25 38.59
N ASP A 126 17.35 27.61 38.20
CA ASP A 126 16.13 28.25 37.73
C ASP A 126 14.89 27.47 38.20
N PRO A 127 14.40 27.74 39.43
CA PRO A 127 13.28 27.00 40.02
C PRO A 127 11.93 27.25 39.35
N LYS A 128 11.84 28.24 38.45
CA LYS A 128 10.65 28.55 37.66
C LYS A 128 10.70 27.91 36.27
N ASN A 129 11.82 27.27 35.91
CA ASN A 129 11.92 26.53 34.65
C ASN A 129 11.26 25.15 34.80
N PRO A 130 10.10 24.94 34.17
CA PRO A 130 9.36 23.71 34.39
C PRO A 130 10.10 22.46 33.88
N PHE A 131 11.00 22.59 32.89
CA PHE A 131 11.81 21.47 32.40
C PHE A 131 12.83 21.00 33.43
N TYR A 132 13.50 21.93 34.11
CA TYR A 132 14.50 21.59 35.13
C TYR A 132 13.84 20.92 36.33
N VAL A 133 12.71 21.47 36.77
CA VAL A 133 11.90 20.94 37.87
C VAL A 133 11.35 19.54 37.50
N THR A 134 10.84 19.36 36.28
CA THR A 134 10.39 18.04 35.77
C THR A 134 11.53 17.03 35.75
N THR A 135 12.73 17.44 35.32
CA THR A 135 13.91 16.57 35.24
C THR A 135 14.32 16.07 36.62
N LEU A 136 14.25 16.93 37.65
CA LEU A 136 14.53 16.53 39.02
C LEU A 136 13.50 15.53 39.55
N GLY A 137 12.20 15.81 39.37
CA GLY A 137 11.13 14.87 39.75
C GLY A 137 11.30 13.49 39.08
N ALA A 138 11.58 13.48 37.77
CA ALA A 138 11.85 12.26 37.03
C ALA A 138 13.12 11.52 37.50
N ALA A 139 14.20 12.25 37.82
CA ALA A 139 15.44 11.68 38.36
C ALA A 139 15.20 11.03 39.72
N LEU A 140 14.45 11.70 40.61
CA LEU A 140 14.07 11.19 41.93
C LEU A 140 13.23 9.91 41.80
N TYR A 141 12.27 9.89 40.88
CA TYR A 141 11.47 8.70 40.60
C TYR A 141 12.35 7.52 40.16
N ARG A 142 13.29 7.74 39.22
CA ARG A 142 14.24 6.70 38.77
C ARG A 142 15.17 6.23 39.89
N ALA A 143 15.54 7.12 40.81
CA ALA A 143 16.31 6.80 42.00
C ALA A 143 15.49 6.08 43.11
N GLY A 144 14.21 5.78 42.87
CA GLY A 144 13.34 5.10 43.84
C GLY A 144 12.72 6.02 44.89
N ARG A 145 12.94 7.34 44.79
CA ARG A 145 12.45 8.36 45.73
C ARG A 145 11.10 8.91 45.28
N ALA A 146 10.09 8.03 45.18
CA ALA A 146 8.81 8.36 44.54
C ALA A 146 7.99 9.45 45.27
N ALA A 147 8.03 9.51 46.61
CA ALA A 147 7.34 10.55 47.38
C ALA A 147 7.94 11.94 47.09
N GLU A 148 9.26 12.06 47.13
CA GLU A 148 9.94 13.32 46.79
C GLU A 148 9.76 13.66 45.31
N ALA A 149 9.71 12.66 44.43
CA ALA A 149 9.40 12.87 43.02
C ALA A 149 8.03 13.55 42.83
N LEU A 150 7.00 13.11 43.57
CA LEU A 150 5.66 13.73 43.49
C LEU A 150 5.70 15.22 43.85
N GLU A 151 6.36 15.59 44.95
CA GLU A 151 6.46 17.02 45.35
C GLU A 151 7.05 17.90 44.25
N TRP A 152 8.12 17.43 43.60
CA TRP A 152 8.77 18.16 42.52
C TRP A 152 7.95 18.14 41.22
N LEU A 153 7.28 17.04 40.91
CA LEU A 153 6.45 16.92 39.71
C LEU A 153 5.15 17.74 39.84
N ASP A 154 4.54 17.80 41.01
CA ASP A 154 3.39 18.66 41.29
C ASP A 154 3.77 20.14 41.17
N LYS A 155 4.95 20.51 41.67
CA LYS A 155 5.52 21.85 41.47
C LYS A 155 5.75 22.15 39.98
N ALA A 156 6.29 21.20 39.22
CA ALA A 156 6.45 21.36 37.78
C ALA A 156 5.10 21.53 37.06
N ASN A 157 4.09 20.74 37.45
CA ASN A 157 2.74 20.84 36.90
C ASN A 157 2.10 22.20 37.22
N ALA A 158 2.25 22.73 38.43
CA ALA A 158 1.76 24.07 38.77
C ALA A 158 2.38 25.15 37.86
N ILE A 159 3.69 25.07 37.62
CA ILE A 159 4.39 25.98 36.70
C ILE A 159 3.84 25.84 35.26
N TRP A 160 3.58 24.61 34.80
CA TRP A 160 2.97 24.38 33.48
C TRP A 160 1.54 24.91 33.35
N GLU A 161 0.74 24.89 34.42
CA GLU A 161 -0.62 25.43 34.41
C GLU A 161 -0.64 26.96 34.44
N GLU A 162 0.36 27.59 35.07
CA GLU A 162 0.52 29.04 35.10
C GLU A 162 1.15 29.65 33.83
N ALA A 163 1.81 28.84 32.99
CA ALA A 163 2.46 29.30 31.77
C ALA A 163 1.46 29.68 30.66
N ASP A 164 1.48 30.94 30.21
CA ASP A 164 0.64 31.46 29.11
C ASP A 164 1.49 32.27 28.09
N PRO A 165 1.51 31.94 26.79
CA PRO A 165 0.94 30.74 26.19
C PRO A 165 1.72 29.49 26.58
N LYS A 166 1.01 28.37 26.83
CA LYS A 166 1.63 27.05 27.01
C LYS A 166 2.49 26.74 25.78
N PRO A 167 3.83 26.66 25.90
CA PRO A 167 4.65 26.62 24.71
C PRO A 167 4.42 25.31 23.94
N PRO A 168 4.14 25.36 22.62
CA PRO A 168 3.71 24.20 21.82
C PRO A 168 4.80 23.11 21.67
N GLU A 169 6.05 23.44 22.01
CA GLU A 169 7.22 22.58 21.92
C GLU A 169 7.58 21.92 23.27
N SER A 170 6.93 22.33 24.36
CA SER A 170 7.35 22.12 25.75
C SER A 170 6.38 21.21 26.48
N SER A 171 6.42 19.91 26.16
CA SER A 171 5.35 18.97 26.55
C SER A 171 5.18 18.84 28.08
N PRO A 172 4.08 19.33 28.69
CA PRO A 172 3.75 19.04 30.08
C PRO A 172 3.39 17.56 30.27
N ALA A 173 3.10 16.83 29.18
CA ALA A 173 2.74 15.42 29.25
C ALA A 173 3.83 14.55 29.86
N TYR A 174 5.12 14.88 29.68
CA TYR A 174 6.19 14.18 30.38
C TYR A 174 6.03 14.27 31.91
N THR A 175 5.69 15.44 32.43
CA THR A 175 5.40 15.64 33.86
C THR A 175 4.24 14.76 34.30
N TRP A 176 3.16 14.72 33.51
CA TRP A 176 1.97 13.92 33.81
C TRP A 176 2.22 12.41 33.72
N PHE A 177 3.06 11.94 32.78
CA PHE A 177 3.49 10.53 32.75
C PHE A 177 4.30 10.16 33.99
N PHE A 178 5.23 11.03 34.43
CA PHE A 178 5.98 10.78 35.66
C PHE A 178 5.11 10.87 36.92
N LEU A 179 4.11 11.76 36.97
CA LEU A 179 3.10 11.80 38.04
C LEU A 179 2.31 10.49 38.08
N ALA A 180 1.82 10.03 36.94
CA ALA A 180 1.10 8.75 36.83
C ALA A 180 1.94 7.58 37.36
N MET A 181 3.20 7.50 36.92
CA MET A 181 4.14 6.48 37.37
C MET A 181 4.44 6.57 38.87
N ALA A 182 4.63 7.77 39.42
CA ALA A 182 4.94 7.98 40.83
C ALA A 182 3.74 7.62 41.74
N HIS A 183 2.52 8.07 41.41
CA HIS A 183 1.30 7.67 42.12
C HIS A 183 1.10 6.15 42.07
N ARG A 184 1.29 5.52 40.90
CA ARG A 184 1.18 4.07 40.76
C ARG A 184 2.17 3.33 41.66
N ARG A 185 3.41 3.83 41.76
CA ARG A 185 4.46 3.22 42.60
C ARG A 185 4.17 3.36 44.10
N LEU A 186 3.43 4.39 44.49
CA LEU A 186 2.99 4.63 45.87
C LEU A 186 1.65 3.94 46.20
N GLY A 187 1.07 3.19 45.26
CA GLY A 187 -0.17 2.43 45.45
C GLY A 187 -1.46 3.19 45.14
N ASP A 188 -1.36 4.44 44.66
CA ASP A 188 -2.50 5.28 44.31
C ASP A 188 -2.87 5.07 42.83
N ALA A 189 -3.64 4.02 42.57
CA ALA A 189 -4.03 3.64 41.21
C ALA A 189 -5.02 4.61 40.56
N GLU A 190 -5.85 5.27 41.35
CA GLU A 190 -6.87 6.20 40.85
C GLU A 190 -6.21 7.48 40.32
N GLN A 191 -5.36 8.11 41.12
CA GLN A 191 -4.65 9.31 40.70
C GLN A 191 -3.67 9.03 39.57
N ALA A 192 -3.06 7.82 39.56
CA ALA A 192 -2.24 7.37 38.45
C ALA A 192 -3.02 7.31 37.12
N GLY A 193 -4.25 6.76 37.14
CA GLY A 193 -5.12 6.71 35.97
C GLY A 193 -5.50 8.10 35.46
N GLN A 194 -5.86 9.02 36.35
CA GLN A 194 -6.22 10.39 35.98
C GLN A 194 -5.06 11.14 35.29
N TRP A 195 -3.84 11.01 35.83
CA TRP A 195 -2.66 11.63 35.24
C TRP A 195 -2.27 11.02 33.90
N LEU A 196 -2.39 9.69 33.77
CA LEU A 196 -2.17 9.00 32.51
C LEU A 196 -3.17 9.46 31.44
N ASP A 197 -4.45 9.53 31.78
CA ASP A 197 -5.49 10.01 30.88
C ASP A 197 -5.25 11.45 30.44
N LYS A 198 -4.81 12.32 31.36
CA LYS A 198 -4.45 13.71 31.04
C LYS A 198 -3.27 13.78 30.07
N ALA A 199 -2.24 12.96 30.31
CA ALA A 199 -1.07 12.85 29.44
C ALA A 199 -1.45 12.39 28.04
N VAL A 200 -2.19 11.28 27.93
CA VAL A 200 -2.62 10.69 26.66
C VAL A 200 -3.52 11.65 25.88
N LYS A 201 -4.51 12.28 26.53
CA LYS A 201 -5.41 13.24 25.88
C LYS A 201 -4.65 14.43 25.30
N TRP A 202 -3.64 14.93 26.00
CA TRP A 202 -2.83 16.03 25.49
C TRP A 202 -1.92 15.59 24.35
N THR A 203 -1.25 14.44 24.46
CA THR A 203 -0.40 13.94 23.37
C THR A 203 -1.21 13.66 22.12
N ASP A 204 -2.39 13.06 22.27
CA ASP A 204 -3.33 12.84 21.16
C ASP A 204 -3.75 14.17 20.54
N LYS A 205 -4.15 15.14 21.34
CA LYS A 205 -4.53 16.47 20.85
C LYS A 205 -3.40 17.10 20.03
N VAL A 206 -2.18 17.12 20.55
CA VAL A 206 -1.02 17.75 19.88
C VAL A 206 -0.65 17.01 18.59
N VAL A 207 -0.72 15.68 18.59
CA VAL A 207 -0.46 14.86 17.41
C VAL A 207 -1.54 15.09 16.33
N LYS A 208 -2.80 15.22 16.73
CA LYS A 208 -3.95 15.39 15.83
C LYS A 208 -4.12 16.81 15.30
N GLU A 209 -3.92 17.83 16.13
CA GLU A 209 -4.00 19.23 15.67
C GLU A 209 -2.83 19.56 14.74
N GLY A 210 -1.71 18.84 14.87
CA GLY A 210 -0.50 19.11 14.11
C GLY A 210 0.10 20.47 14.48
N ARG A 211 1.32 20.72 14.01
CA ARG A 211 1.96 22.04 14.18
C ARG A 211 1.80 22.80 12.87
N MET A 212 1.49 24.10 12.97
CA MET A 212 1.58 24.98 11.79
C MET A 212 3.01 24.93 11.25
N ALA A 213 3.15 24.69 9.94
CA ALA A 213 4.44 24.64 9.28
C ALA A 213 5.21 25.94 9.51
N ASN A 214 6.45 25.85 10.00
CA ASN A 214 7.34 27.00 10.20
C ASN A 214 8.12 27.42 8.94
N ALA A 215 7.85 26.76 7.81
CA ALA A 215 8.44 27.05 6.51
C ALA A 215 7.45 26.76 5.39
N ARG A 216 7.85 27.03 4.15
CA ARG A 216 6.99 26.81 2.98
C ARG A 216 6.58 25.35 2.85
N SER A 217 5.31 25.14 2.52
CA SER A 217 4.80 23.89 1.97
C SER A 217 4.41 24.13 0.52
N THR A 218 4.72 23.21 -0.37
CA THR A 218 4.48 23.33 -1.81
C THR A 218 4.00 22.01 -2.36
N LYS A 219 3.20 22.05 -3.44
CA LYS A 219 2.62 20.90 -4.14
C LYS A 219 1.88 19.92 -3.21
N ALA A 220 0.61 19.70 -3.46
CA ALA A 220 -0.17 18.76 -2.69
C ALA A 220 -1.03 17.90 -3.62
N GLY A 221 -1.47 16.77 -3.10
CA GLY A 221 -2.51 15.94 -3.72
C GLY A 221 -3.30 15.21 -2.65
N ILE A 222 -4.46 14.71 -3.04
CA ILE A 222 -5.41 14.04 -2.15
C ILE A 222 -5.85 12.72 -2.80
N THR A 223 -6.03 11.67 -1.99
CA THR A 223 -6.62 10.40 -2.46
C THR A 223 -8.07 10.60 -2.90
N PRO A 224 -8.61 9.79 -3.83
CA PRO A 224 -10.00 9.90 -4.29
C PRO A 224 -11.04 9.87 -3.15
N GLY A 225 -10.81 9.05 -2.12
CA GLY A 225 -11.68 8.98 -0.93
C GLY A 225 -11.52 10.14 0.06
N GLY A 226 -10.67 11.13 -0.24
CA GLY A 226 -10.45 12.30 0.61
C GLY A 226 -9.71 12.03 1.93
N ARG A 227 -9.27 10.80 2.20
CA ARG A 227 -8.65 10.45 3.48
C ARG A 227 -7.22 10.96 3.63
N PHE A 228 -6.38 10.83 2.60
CA PHE A 228 -4.97 11.17 2.72
C PHE A 228 -4.60 12.35 1.84
N ILE A 229 -3.87 13.31 2.41
CA ILE A 229 -3.24 14.42 1.68
C ILE A 229 -1.73 14.25 1.74
N TRP A 230 -1.07 14.18 0.59
CA TRP A 230 0.39 14.31 0.52
C TRP A 230 0.78 15.75 0.19
N PHE A 231 1.92 16.20 0.70
CA PHE A 231 2.48 17.50 0.36
C PHE A 231 3.99 17.55 0.58
N LEU A 232 4.69 18.46 -0.10
CA LEU A 232 6.10 18.74 0.19
C LEU A 232 6.22 19.89 1.17
N SER A 233 7.20 19.83 2.08
CA SER A 233 7.47 20.94 2.99
C SER A 233 8.93 21.04 3.38
N ASP A 234 9.39 22.28 3.59
CA ASP A 234 10.71 22.60 4.16
C ASP A 234 10.65 22.75 5.69
N ALA A 235 9.49 22.43 6.29
CA ALA A 235 9.19 22.78 7.66
C ALA A 235 9.76 21.73 8.62
N THR A 236 10.57 22.18 9.57
CA THR A 236 11.25 21.31 10.54
C THR A 236 10.37 20.91 11.72
N ASN A 237 9.11 21.37 11.74
CA ASN A 237 8.22 21.20 12.89
C ASN A 237 6.94 20.41 12.57
N LEU A 238 6.76 19.90 11.35
CA LEU A 238 5.56 19.12 10.99
C LEU A 238 5.53 17.74 11.64
N VAL A 239 6.69 17.13 11.84
CA VAL A 239 6.87 15.88 12.58
C VAL A 239 8.07 16.01 13.52
N GLN A 240 8.03 15.29 14.64
CA GLN A 240 9.13 15.35 15.61
C GLN A 240 10.39 14.68 15.05
N GLY A 241 11.53 15.37 15.20
CA GLY A 241 12.82 14.86 14.76
C GLY A 241 13.15 15.20 13.31
N ASP A 242 12.46 16.17 12.70
CA ASP A 242 12.90 16.74 11.44
C ASP A 242 14.17 17.57 11.59
N THR A 243 15.29 17.04 11.07
CA THR A 243 16.62 17.59 11.34
C THR A 243 17.46 17.76 10.07
N ASN A 244 16.98 17.32 8.92
CA ASN A 244 17.76 17.29 7.68
C ASN A 244 17.82 18.66 6.99
N GLY A 245 16.92 19.59 7.33
CA GLY A 245 16.87 20.94 6.76
C GLY A 245 16.60 20.96 5.25
N VAL A 246 15.99 19.90 4.71
CA VAL A 246 15.66 19.77 3.29
C VAL A 246 14.17 19.56 3.10
N THR A 247 13.68 19.74 1.87
CA THR A 247 12.28 19.46 1.53
C THR A 247 11.98 17.97 1.68
N ASP A 248 10.91 17.63 2.39
CA ASP A 248 10.44 16.27 2.60
C ASP A 248 9.02 16.04 2.07
N VAL A 249 8.66 14.78 1.84
CA VAL A 249 7.29 14.37 1.54
C VAL A 249 6.58 14.03 2.85
N PHE A 250 5.48 14.72 3.12
CA PHE A 250 4.60 14.47 4.25
C PHE A 250 3.26 13.94 3.77
N LEU A 251 2.62 13.18 4.66
CA LEU A 251 1.29 12.64 4.47
C LEU A 251 0.44 12.95 5.71
N ARG A 252 -0.72 13.55 5.49
CA ARG A 252 -1.75 13.84 6.49
C ARG A 252 -2.90 12.86 6.31
N ASP A 253 -3.18 12.07 7.34
CA ASP A 253 -4.41 11.28 7.43
C ASP A 253 -5.51 12.17 8.04
N LEU A 254 -6.55 12.46 7.26
CA LEU A 254 -7.67 13.30 7.66
C LEU A 254 -8.66 12.58 8.57
N GLN A 255 -8.64 11.25 8.62
CA GLN A 255 -9.45 10.49 9.56
C GLN A 255 -8.87 10.58 10.97
N THR A 256 -7.54 10.42 11.09
CA THR A 256 -6.86 10.42 12.40
C THR A 256 -6.36 11.80 12.81
N GLY A 257 -6.13 12.71 11.85
CA GLY A 257 -5.47 13.99 12.07
C GLY A 257 -3.94 13.88 12.18
N VAL A 258 -3.34 12.73 11.88
CA VAL A 258 -1.89 12.54 12.06
C VAL A 258 -1.13 12.94 10.79
N THR A 259 -0.02 13.66 10.97
CA THR A 259 0.96 13.94 9.91
C THR A 259 2.18 13.04 10.08
N THR A 260 2.60 12.34 9.02
CA THR A 260 3.79 11.48 8.98
C THR A 260 4.72 11.87 7.84
N ARG A 261 6.03 11.67 7.99
CA ARG A 261 6.98 11.78 6.87
C ARG A 261 7.01 10.47 6.09
N VAL A 262 7.02 10.59 4.77
CA VAL A 262 7.06 9.48 3.83
C VAL A 262 8.44 9.33 3.18
N SER A 263 9.20 10.43 3.04
CA SER A 263 10.59 10.40 2.58
C SER A 263 11.54 9.85 3.66
N VAL A 264 11.41 8.55 3.93
CA VAL A 264 12.20 7.81 4.93
C VAL A 264 12.82 6.55 4.29
N ALA A 265 13.94 6.09 4.83
CA ALA A 265 14.52 4.79 4.52
C ALA A 265 13.74 3.66 5.21
N SER A 266 14.00 2.40 4.83
CA SER A 266 13.29 1.23 5.38
C SER A 266 13.51 1.01 6.89
N ASP A 267 14.55 1.62 7.47
CA ASP A 267 14.82 1.64 8.91
C ASP A 267 14.12 2.82 9.63
N GLY A 268 13.34 3.62 8.91
CA GLY A 268 12.65 4.81 9.42
C GLY A 268 13.52 6.06 9.48
N ALA A 269 14.80 6.01 9.10
CA ALA A 269 15.65 7.19 9.05
C ALA A 269 15.14 8.18 7.99
N GLN A 270 15.10 9.47 8.30
CA GLN A 270 14.71 10.48 7.31
C GLN A 270 15.68 10.54 6.15
N ALA A 271 15.17 10.86 4.96
CA ALA A 271 15.97 11.17 3.79
C ALA A 271 16.98 12.29 4.10
N ASN A 272 18.25 12.10 3.73
CA ASN A 272 19.30 13.11 3.91
C ASN A 272 19.46 14.06 2.70
N GLY A 273 18.55 13.98 1.73
CA GLY A 273 18.52 14.81 0.53
C GLY A 273 17.10 15.26 0.23
N ALA A 274 16.97 16.31 -0.58
CA ALA A 274 15.68 16.94 -0.82
C ALA A 274 14.78 16.07 -1.71
N SER A 275 13.52 15.94 -1.29
CA SER A 275 12.43 15.45 -2.12
C SER A 275 12.03 16.51 -3.15
N ARG A 276 11.69 16.07 -4.35
CA ARG A 276 11.40 16.92 -5.51
C ARG A 276 10.17 16.41 -6.25
N GLY A 277 9.79 17.11 -7.32
CA GLY A 277 8.67 16.67 -8.15
C GLY A 277 7.33 16.69 -7.42
N ARG A 278 6.37 15.92 -7.92
CA ARG A 278 5.09 15.64 -7.24
C ARG A 278 5.17 14.21 -6.71
N ALA A 279 4.71 13.95 -5.50
CA ALA A 279 4.50 12.58 -5.07
C ALA A 279 3.22 12.02 -5.70
N ARG A 280 3.10 10.70 -5.79
CA ARG A 280 1.91 9.98 -6.24
C ARG A 280 1.65 8.82 -5.31
N MET A 281 0.39 8.45 -5.17
CA MET A 281 -0.02 7.53 -4.11
C MET A 281 -1.24 6.74 -4.55
N THR A 282 -1.30 5.48 -4.14
CA THR A 282 -2.46 4.61 -4.36
C THR A 282 -3.71 5.12 -3.63
N PRO A 283 -4.93 4.80 -4.10
CA PRO A 283 -6.17 5.33 -3.49
C PRO A 283 -6.34 5.00 -2.01
N ASP A 284 -5.83 3.86 -1.57
CA ASP A 284 -5.81 3.41 -0.17
C ASP A 284 -4.72 4.08 0.69
N GLY A 285 -3.86 4.87 0.07
CA GLY A 285 -2.74 5.55 0.70
C GLY A 285 -1.57 4.64 1.08
N ARG A 286 -1.53 3.38 0.61
CA ARG A 286 -0.49 2.43 1.00
C ARG A 286 0.86 2.74 0.36
N TYR A 287 0.92 2.82 -0.97
CA TYR A 287 2.17 3.04 -1.69
C TYR A 287 2.30 4.50 -2.06
N VAL A 288 3.45 5.11 -1.77
CA VAL A 288 3.76 6.48 -2.18
C VAL A 288 5.01 6.49 -3.05
N ALA A 289 4.85 6.85 -4.33
CA ALA A 289 5.94 7.09 -5.25
C ALA A 289 6.41 8.56 -5.14
N PHE A 290 7.72 8.76 -4.99
CA PHE A 290 8.31 10.10 -4.88
C PHE A 290 9.73 10.12 -5.46
N SER A 291 10.22 11.32 -5.79
CA SER A 291 11.60 11.51 -6.22
C SER A 291 12.42 12.28 -5.18
N CYS A 292 13.68 11.89 -4.99
CA CYS A 292 14.55 12.43 -3.95
C CYS A 292 16.03 12.35 -4.34
N THR A 293 16.86 13.27 -3.83
CA THR A 293 18.33 13.25 -4.00
C THR A 293 19.06 12.61 -2.81
N ALA A 294 18.35 11.91 -1.94
CA ALA A 294 18.92 11.30 -0.74
C ALA A 294 19.84 10.13 -1.07
N THR A 295 20.94 10.05 -0.32
CA THR A 295 21.97 9.02 -0.45
C THR A 295 21.81 7.90 0.58
N ASN A 296 20.88 8.04 1.53
CA ASN A 296 20.59 7.05 2.58
C ASN A 296 19.28 6.27 2.36
N LEU A 297 18.54 6.54 1.28
CA LEU A 297 17.34 5.75 0.94
C LEU A 297 17.68 4.43 0.20
N CYS A 298 18.90 4.32 -0.34
CA CYS A 298 19.44 3.09 -0.88
C CYS A 298 20.99 3.08 -0.80
N PRO A 299 21.65 1.90 -0.80
CA PRO A 299 23.11 1.85 -0.64
C PRO A 299 23.87 2.41 -1.85
N LEU A 300 24.54 3.57 -1.74
CA LEU A 300 25.26 4.22 -2.85
C LEU A 300 26.79 4.03 -2.81
N SER A 301 27.43 4.07 -3.97
CA SER A 301 28.90 4.13 -4.08
C SER A 301 29.45 5.50 -3.66
N ARG A 302 30.75 5.58 -3.33
CA ARG A 302 31.42 6.84 -2.98
C ARG A 302 31.31 7.90 -4.08
N LYS A 303 31.31 7.49 -5.35
CA LYS A 303 31.19 8.42 -6.49
C LYS A 303 29.80 9.03 -6.55
N GLU A 304 28.76 8.23 -6.33
CA GLU A 304 27.36 8.67 -6.33
C GLU A 304 27.05 9.58 -5.14
N ILE A 305 27.65 9.33 -3.97
CA ILE A 305 27.52 10.20 -2.80
C ILE A 305 28.07 11.61 -3.09
N LYS A 306 29.15 11.72 -3.88
CA LYS A 306 29.77 13.01 -4.22
C LYS A 306 28.91 13.86 -5.17
N PHE A 307 28.09 13.21 -6.00
CA PHE A 307 27.23 13.87 -6.99
C PHE A 307 25.85 13.20 -6.99
N PRO A 308 25.02 13.48 -5.97
CA PRO A 308 23.74 12.82 -5.82
C PRO A 308 22.80 13.20 -6.96
N LYS A 309 22.24 12.19 -7.61
CA LYS A 309 21.21 12.34 -8.64
C LYS A 309 19.83 12.19 -8.03
N GLU A 310 18.83 12.83 -8.62
CA GLU A 310 17.44 12.60 -8.28
C GLU A 310 17.04 11.18 -8.72
N ARG A 311 16.39 10.43 -7.85
CA ARG A 311 15.97 9.05 -8.09
C ARG A 311 14.52 8.88 -7.68
N VAL A 312 13.84 7.89 -8.27
CA VAL A 312 12.45 7.54 -7.97
C VAL A 312 12.40 6.37 -6.98
N PHE A 313 11.61 6.54 -5.93
CA PHE A 313 11.39 5.55 -4.88
C PHE A 313 9.89 5.31 -4.69
N VAL A 314 9.55 4.14 -4.15
CA VAL A 314 8.22 3.84 -3.60
C VAL A 314 8.38 3.47 -2.13
N HIS A 315 7.62 4.12 -1.26
CA HIS A 315 7.49 3.75 0.14
C HIS A 315 6.18 3.00 0.38
N ASP A 316 6.25 1.77 0.88
CA ASP A 316 5.09 1.01 1.37
C ASP A 316 4.85 1.37 2.83
N ARG A 317 3.78 2.12 3.09
CA ARG A 317 3.43 2.58 4.43
C ARG A 317 2.95 1.47 5.36
N GLN A 318 2.61 0.30 4.83
CA GLN A 318 2.18 -0.84 5.63
C GLN A 318 3.39 -1.64 6.16
N THR A 319 4.40 -1.85 5.33
CA THR A 319 5.62 -2.59 5.72
C THR A 319 6.74 -1.69 6.23
N GLY A 320 6.69 -0.40 5.90
CA GLY A 320 7.76 0.57 6.16
C GLY A 320 8.89 0.51 5.12
N GLU A 321 8.80 -0.34 4.10
CA GLU A 321 9.86 -0.53 3.12
C GLU A 321 9.92 0.60 2.10
N THR A 322 11.12 1.11 1.83
CA THR A 322 11.39 2.07 0.75
C THR A 322 12.27 1.42 -0.32
N THR A 323 11.72 1.25 -1.52
CA THR A 323 12.38 0.59 -2.66
C THR A 323 12.75 1.59 -3.74
N LEU A 324 13.96 1.46 -4.31
CA LEU A 324 14.39 2.21 -5.49
C LEU A 324 13.69 1.64 -6.73
N VAL A 325 13.02 2.49 -7.50
CA VAL A 325 12.24 2.10 -8.69
C VAL A 325 12.94 2.49 -10.00
N SER A 326 13.77 3.54 -9.99
CA SER A 326 14.54 3.93 -11.17
C SER A 326 15.72 2.97 -11.42
N VAL A 327 15.40 1.76 -11.87
CA VAL A 327 16.32 0.64 -12.16
C VAL A 327 15.96 -0.02 -13.49
N ALA A 328 16.93 -0.65 -14.15
CA ALA A 328 16.74 -1.53 -15.28
C ALA A 328 16.20 -2.89 -14.83
N SER A 329 15.78 -3.74 -15.77
CA SER A 329 15.20 -5.07 -15.47
C SER A 329 16.13 -6.03 -14.74
N ASP A 330 17.44 -5.80 -14.81
CA ASP A 330 18.47 -6.57 -14.08
C ASP A 330 18.76 -5.99 -12.67
N GLY A 331 18.04 -4.96 -12.24
CA GLY A 331 18.24 -4.24 -11.00
C GLY A 331 19.35 -3.17 -11.06
N THR A 332 20.02 -3.01 -12.20
CA THR A 332 21.03 -1.96 -12.38
C THR A 332 20.36 -0.59 -12.28
N ARG A 333 20.92 0.29 -11.45
CA ARG A 333 20.33 1.62 -11.22
C ARG A 333 20.46 2.52 -12.43
N ALA A 334 19.49 3.43 -12.58
CA ALA A 334 19.60 4.56 -13.50
C ALA A 334 20.95 5.30 -13.30
N ASN A 335 21.68 5.47 -14.40
CA ASN A 335 22.96 6.18 -14.45
C ASN A 335 22.80 7.71 -14.53
N ASP A 336 21.59 8.20 -14.76
CA ASP A 336 21.22 9.62 -14.68
C ASP A 336 19.94 9.88 -13.87
N LEU A 337 19.51 11.14 -13.80
CA LEU A 337 18.37 11.56 -12.99
C LEU A 337 17.07 10.90 -13.46
N SER A 338 16.21 10.58 -12.50
CA SER A 338 14.84 10.10 -12.73
C SER A 338 13.87 10.86 -11.81
N ARG A 339 12.73 11.30 -12.35
CA ARG A 339 11.80 12.22 -11.68
C ARG A 339 10.35 12.05 -12.17
N TYR A 340 9.44 12.79 -11.53
CA TYR A 340 8.00 12.83 -11.84
C TYR A 340 7.33 11.44 -11.93
N PRO A 341 7.38 10.64 -10.85
CA PRO A 341 6.73 9.35 -10.89
C PRO A 341 5.20 9.45 -10.84
N ASP A 342 4.53 8.45 -11.42
CA ASP A 342 3.12 8.14 -11.22
C ASP A 342 2.93 6.62 -11.03
N ILE A 343 1.88 6.21 -10.34
CA ILE A 343 1.70 4.81 -9.89
C ILE A 343 0.26 4.34 -10.14
N SER A 344 0.09 3.09 -10.60
CA SER A 344 -1.22 2.45 -10.74
C SER A 344 -1.91 2.24 -9.39
N ASP A 345 -3.24 2.06 -9.39
CA ASP A 345 -4.04 1.99 -8.16
C ASP A 345 -3.71 0.77 -7.29
N ASP A 346 -3.25 -0.32 -7.91
CA ASP A 346 -2.77 -1.53 -7.23
C ASP A 346 -1.33 -1.40 -6.70
N GLY A 347 -0.64 -0.28 -7.01
CA GLY A 347 0.73 -0.03 -6.60
C GLY A 347 1.79 -0.81 -7.38
N ARG A 348 1.42 -1.57 -8.42
CA ARG A 348 2.34 -2.45 -9.16
C ARG A 348 3.19 -1.69 -10.17
N LEU A 349 2.57 -0.83 -10.95
CA LEU A 349 3.16 -0.21 -12.12
C LEU A 349 3.55 1.23 -11.81
N VAL A 350 4.83 1.57 -11.97
CA VAL A 350 5.34 2.93 -11.75
C VAL A 350 5.90 3.49 -13.03
N VAL A 351 5.33 4.59 -13.53
CA VAL A 351 5.88 5.35 -14.66
C VAL A 351 6.73 6.50 -14.14
N PHE A 352 7.82 6.82 -14.84
CA PHE A 352 8.68 7.95 -14.48
C PHE A 352 9.44 8.47 -15.69
N GLU A 353 9.85 9.73 -15.60
CA GLU A 353 10.74 10.37 -16.56
C GLU A 353 12.20 10.10 -16.15
N SER A 354 13.08 9.82 -17.10
CA SER A 354 14.50 9.58 -16.84
C SER A 354 15.41 10.07 -17.96
N TRP A 355 16.60 10.57 -17.58
CA TRP A 355 17.69 10.92 -18.50
C TRP A 355 18.73 9.80 -18.63
N ALA A 356 18.44 8.65 -18.01
CA ALA A 356 19.38 7.55 -17.90
C ALA A 356 19.50 6.78 -19.22
N THR A 357 20.72 6.49 -19.62
CA THR A 357 21.03 5.76 -20.86
C THR A 357 21.25 4.26 -20.65
N ASN A 358 20.80 3.72 -19.52
CA ASN A 358 21.06 2.33 -19.13
C ASN A 358 19.83 1.61 -18.53
N LEU A 359 18.63 2.18 -18.66
CA LEU A 359 17.40 1.55 -18.15
C LEU A 359 16.86 0.46 -19.07
N VAL A 360 17.11 0.57 -20.37
CA VAL A 360 16.78 -0.42 -21.39
C VAL A 360 17.94 -0.54 -22.39
N PRO A 361 18.10 -1.69 -23.08
CA PRO A 361 19.00 -1.79 -24.21
C PRO A 361 18.69 -0.72 -25.28
N ASP A 362 19.73 -0.19 -25.91
CA ASP A 362 19.64 0.80 -26.99
C ASP A 362 18.84 2.07 -26.63
N SER A 363 18.91 2.53 -25.37
CA SER A 363 18.23 3.76 -24.92
C SER A 363 18.82 5.07 -25.50
N GLY A 364 19.58 5.01 -26.59
CA GLY A 364 20.04 6.20 -27.33
C GLY A 364 20.83 7.24 -26.52
N SER A 365 20.90 8.46 -27.07
CA SER A 365 21.43 9.65 -26.39
C SER A 365 20.49 10.12 -25.28
N ALA A 366 21.03 10.81 -24.26
CA ALA A 366 20.29 11.34 -23.10
C ALA A 366 19.24 12.40 -23.49
N MET A 367 18.09 11.94 -23.99
CA MET A 367 16.84 12.70 -24.02
C MET A 367 15.98 12.24 -22.83
N ASP A 368 15.09 13.13 -22.37
CA ASP A 368 14.11 12.80 -21.34
C ASP A 368 13.18 11.72 -21.91
N ASP A 369 13.17 10.53 -21.33
CA ASP A 369 12.35 9.41 -21.79
C ASP A 369 11.40 8.93 -20.68
N ILE A 370 10.27 8.35 -21.10
CA ILE A 370 9.28 7.78 -20.18
C ILE A 370 9.56 6.29 -20.04
N PHE A 371 9.73 5.84 -18.80
CA PHE A 371 9.91 4.45 -18.46
C PHE A 371 8.77 3.97 -17.57
N LEU A 372 8.46 2.69 -17.67
CA LEU A 372 7.56 1.95 -16.80
C LEU A 372 8.37 0.87 -16.10
N HIS A 373 8.27 0.80 -14.77
CA HIS A 373 8.79 -0.31 -13.96
C HIS A 373 7.65 -1.10 -13.34
N ASP A 374 7.62 -2.40 -13.61
CA ASP A 374 6.72 -3.36 -12.98
C ASP A 374 7.36 -3.90 -11.70
N ARG A 375 6.83 -3.49 -10.55
CA ARG A 375 7.36 -3.88 -9.23
C ARG A 375 7.12 -5.35 -8.90
N LEU A 376 6.24 -6.05 -9.62
CA LEU A 376 5.99 -7.47 -9.42
C LEU A 376 7.01 -8.33 -10.17
N THR A 377 7.29 -8.01 -11.43
CA THR A 377 8.19 -8.79 -12.28
C THR A 377 9.63 -8.28 -12.25
N GLY A 378 9.84 -7.02 -11.83
CA GLY A 378 11.11 -6.31 -11.92
C GLY A 378 11.40 -5.75 -13.30
N GLU A 379 10.50 -5.90 -14.27
CA GLU A 379 10.72 -5.47 -15.66
C GLU A 379 10.65 -3.94 -15.80
N THR A 380 11.60 -3.37 -16.54
CA THR A 380 11.61 -1.96 -16.95
C THR A 380 11.55 -1.86 -18.47
N ILE A 381 10.56 -1.13 -18.98
CA ILE A 381 10.38 -0.85 -20.41
C ILE A 381 10.33 0.65 -20.67
N GLN A 382 10.73 1.06 -21.87
CA GLN A 382 10.61 2.46 -22.33
C GLN A 382 9.29 2.62 -23.08
N ILE A 383 8.46 3.55 -22.61
CA ILE A 383 7.12 3.86 -23.11
C ILE A 383 7.15 4.87 -24.25
N SER A 384 8.08 5.83 -24.21
CA SER A 384 8.30 6.84 -25.26
C SER A 384 9.04 6.27 -26.48
N ARG A 385 8.48 5.23 -27.10
CA ARG A 385 8.98 4.64 -28.35
C ARG A 385 7.96 4.79 -29.47
N ALA A 386 8.47 4.89 -30.69
CA ALA A 386 7.64 4.86 -31.89
C ALA A 386 6.95 3.48 -32.03
N PRO A 387 5.82 3.38 -32.76
CA PRO A 387 5.09 2.12 -32.94
C PRO A 387 5.90 1.00 -33.60
N ASP A 388 6.93 1.35 -34.36
CA ASP A 388 7.87 0.42 -34.99
C ASP A 388 9.03 -0.03 -34.06
N GLY A 389 9.00 0.40 -32.79
CA GLY A 389 10.01 0.11 -31.77
C GLY A 389 11.22 1.04 -31.79
N SER A 390 11.32 1.95 -32.77
CA SER A 390 12.42 2.91 -32.86
C SER A 390 12.37 3.95 -31.73
N GLN A 391 13.53 4.56 -31.46
CA GLN A 391 13.66 5.60 -30.44
C GLN A 391 12.85 6.85 -30.81
N SER A 392 12.26 7.50 -29.80
CA SER A 392 11.68 8.82 -30.00
C SER A 392 12.76 9.82 -30.42
N ASN A 393 12.40 10.76 -31.30
CA ASN A 393 13.34 11.76 -31.83
C ASN A 393 13.25 13.12 -31.09
N GLY A 394 12.62 13.15 -29.93
CA GLY A 394 12.42 14.33 -29.10
C GLY A 394 12.14 13.97 -27.64
N GLY A 395 12.44 14.89 -26.72
CA GLY A 395 12.27 14.66 -25.29
C GLY A 395 10.79 14.50 -24.89
N SER A 396 10.53 13.55 -24.00
CA SER A 396 9.25 13.21 -23.41
C SER A 396 9.30 13.41 -21.90
N GLY A 397 8.21 13.85 -21.26
CA GLY A 397 8.26 14.16 -19.83
C GLY A 397 6.92 14.07 -19.11
N THR A 398 6.97 14.20 -17.79
CA THR A 398 5.77 14.29 -16.91
C THR A 398 4.66 13.26 -17.20
N PRO A 399 4.95 11.95 -17.10
CA PRO A 399 3.97 10.91 -17.43
C PRO A 399 2.84 10.83 -16.40
N SER A 400 1.71 10.26 -16.81
CA SER A 400 0.63 9.83 -15.93
C SER A 400 0.07 8.48 -16.36
N ILE A 401 -0.33 7.65 -15.40
CA ILE A 401 -0.80 6.27 -15.64
C ILE A 401 -2.25 6.10 -15.16
N SER A 402 -3.06 5.32 -15.88
CA SER A 402 -4.42 4.97 -15.46
C SER A 402 -4.43 4.02 -14.25
N ALA A 403 -5.57 3.96 -13.56
CA ALA A 403 -5.77 3.13 -12.38
C ALA A 403 -5.40 1.64 -12.60
N ASP A 404 -5.84 1.08 -13.72
CA ASP A 404 -5.54 -0.30 -14.16
C ASP A 404 -4.14 -0.46 -14.80
N GLY A 405 -3.39 0.64 -14.86
CA GLY A 405 -2.08 0.73 -15.47
C GLY A 405 -2.05 0.75 -17.00
N ARG A 406 -3.18 0.52 -17.68
CA ARG A 406 -3.25 0.25 -19.12
C ARG A 406 -2.81 1.43 -19.97
N TYR A 407 -3.28 2.62 -19.65
CA TYR A 407 -3.04 3.83 -20.43
C TYR A 407 -2.00 4.71 -19.75
N ILE A 408 -0.99 5.14 -20.51
CA ILE A 408 0.06 6.05 -20.04
C ILE A 408 0.05 7.28 -20.93
N ALA A 409 -0.27 8.44 -20.35
CA ALA A 409 -0.29 9.71 -21.05
C ALA A 409 0.98 10.53 -20.77
N PHE A 410 1.58 11.14 -21.79
CA PHE A 410 2.77 11.96 -21.62
C PHE A 410 2.92 13.00 -22.76
N PRO A 411 3.36 14.24 -22.47
CA PRO A 411 3.82 15.16 -23.49
C PRO A 411 5.16 14.73 -24.09
N SER A 412 5.32 14.95 -25.40
CA SER A 412 6.59 14.74 -26.10
C SER A 412 6.79 15.73 -27.24
N TYR A 413 8.05 16.11 -27.49
CA TYR A 413 8.47 16.86 -28.69
C TYR A 413 8.80 15.94 -29.89
N ALA A 414 8.60 14.64 -29.75
CA ALA A 414 8.96 13.66 -30.76
C ALA A 414 7.92 13.57 -31.87
N SER A 415 8.34 13.84 -33.11
CA SER A 415 7.50 13.78 -34.32
C SER A 415 7.29 12.36 -34.87
N ASN A 416 7.95 11.36 -34.28
CA ASN A 416 7.88 9.96 -34.74
C ASN A 416 7.10 9.04 -33.80
N LEU A 417 6.43 9.55 -32.77
CA LEU A 417 5.60 8.73 -31.88
C LEU A 417 4.27 8.32 -32.51
N VAL A 418 3.75 9.11 -33.44
CA VAL A 418 2.58 8.77 -34.26
C VAL A 418 2.82 9.20 -35.70
N PRO A 419 2.20 8.52 -36.69
CA PRO A 419 2.24 8.98 -38.06
C PRO A 419 1.66 10.40 -38.20
N ASN A 420 2.31 11.22 -39.04
CA ASN A 420 1.87 12.57 -39.43
C ASN A 420 1.89 13.65 -38.34
N ASP A 421 2.59 13.43 -37.22
CA ASP A 421 2.96 14.54 -36.36
C ASP A 421 3.99 15.45 -37.07
N THR A 422 3.57 16.66 -37.43
CA THR A 422 4.30 17.56 -38.35
C THR A 422 4.36 19.01 -37.87
N ASN A 423 3.78 19.32 -36.71
CA ASN A 423 3.61 20.70 -36.26
C ASN A 423 4.86 21.28 -35.57
N GLY A 424 5.83 20.43 -35.19
CA GLY A 424 7.07 20.82 -34.53
C GLY A 424 6.90 21.36 -33.10
N VAL A 425 5.76 21.10 -32.45
CA VAL A 425 5.49 21.47 -31.05
C VAL A 425 5.27 20.21 -30.21
N ALA A 426 5.27 20.36 -28.88
CA ALA A 426 4.99 19.21 -28.01
C ALA A 426 3.50 18.87 -27.99
N ASP A 427 3.19 17.60 -28.23
CA ASP A 427 1.84 17.05 -28.17
C ASP A 427 1.71 16.03 -27.02
N VAL A 428 0.48 15.75 -26.59
CA VAL A 428 0.18 14.75 -25.57
C VAL A 428 -0.17 13.42 -26.24
N PHE A 429 0.63 12.39 -25.95
CA PHE A 429 0.46 11.04 -26.46
C PHE A 429 -0.14 10.13 -25.39
N VAL A 430 -0.83 9.08 -25.83
CA VAL A 430 -1.33 8.00 -24.96
C VAL A 430 -0.79 6.68 -25.47
N HIS A 431 -0.07 5.95 -24.62
CA HIS A 431 0.38 4.59 -24.87
C HIS A 431 -0.58 3.60 -24.21
N ASP A 432 -1.14 2.69 -25.00
CA ASP A 432 -1.92 1.54 -24.51
C ASP A 432 -1.01 0.32 -24.36
N ARG A 433 -0.69 -0.04 -23.12
CA ARG A 433 0.25 -1.13 -22.78
C ARG A 433 -0.22 -2.49 -23.27
N LEU A 434 -1.53 -2.70 -23.41
CA LEU A 434 -2.10 -3.95 -23.90
C LEU A 434 -2.35 -3.93 -25.42
N GLY A 435 -2.03 -2.80 -26.07
CA GLY A 435 -2.48 -2.48 -27.41
C GLY A 435 -4.01 -2.35 -27.50
N SER A 436 -4.50 -1.91 -28.66
CA SER A 436 -5.77 -2.46 -29.12
C SER A 436 -5.56 -3.97 -29.19
N GLN A 437 -6.28 -4.79 -28.41
CA GLN A 437 -6.23 -6.23 -28.62
C GLN A 437 -6.43 -6.47 -30.12
N ALA A 438 -5.50 -7.20 -30.75
CA ALA A 438 -5.66 -7.63 -32.12
C ALA A 438 -7.00 -8.36 -32.19
N THR A 439 -7.90 -7.87 -33.03
CA THR A 439 -9.25 -8.44 -33.19
C THR A 439 -9.49 -8.80 -34.64
N GLY A 440 -10.16 -9.92 -34.86
CA GLY A 440 -10.75 -10.28 -36.15
C GLY A 440 -12.28 -10.24 -36.11
N THR A 441 -12.86 -10.71 -37.20
CA THR A 441 -14.31 -10.88 -37.38
C THR A 441 -14.61 -12.36 -37.58
N ILE A 442 -15.71 -12.86 -37.03
CA ILE A 442 -16.26 -14.18 -37.36
C ILE A 442 -17.57 -13.97 -38.11
N ALA A 443 -17.74 -14.60 -39.26
CA ALA A 443 -18.96 -14.48 -40.06
C ALA A 443 -19.33 -15.81 -40.70
N GLY A 444 -20.62 -16.03 -40.94
CA GLY A 444 -21.10 -17.24 -41.59
C GLY A 444 -22.62 -17.31 -41.58
N THR A 445 -23.13 -18.53 -41.70
CA THR A 445 -24.56 -18.82 -41.75
C THR A 445 -25.00 -19.78 -40.65
N VAL A 446 -26.28 -19.72 -40.26
CA VAL A 446 -26.90 -20.74 -39.40
C VAL A 446 -28.10 -21.33 -40.14
N THR A 447 -28.03 -22.63 -40.42
CA THR A 447 -29.05 -23.34 -41.21
C THR A 447 -29.62 -24.54 -40.47
N ASP A 448 -30.84 -24.93 -40.83
CA ASP A 448 -31.44 -26.17 -40.39
C ASP A 448 -30.74 -27.34 -41.09
N SER A 449 -30.23 -28.29 -40.31
CA SER A 449 -29.48 -29.44 -40.84
C SER A 449 -30.32 -30.38 -41.72
N SER A 450 -31.65 -30.31 -41.65
CA SER A 450 -32.56 -31.17 -42.41
C SER A 450 -32.89 -30.66 -43.80
N ASP A 451 -32.97 -29.34 -43.99
CA ASP A 451 -33.43 -28.74 -45.24
C ASP A 451 -32.62 -27.51 -45.72
N THR A 452 -31.55 -27.17 -44.99
CA THR A 452 -30.63 -26.04 -45.22
C THR A 452 -31.27 -24.66 -45.20
N SER A 453 -32.51 -24.54 -44.72
CA SER A 453 -33.17 -23.25 -44.56
C SER A 453 -32.52 -22.41 -43.44
N PRO A 454 -32.53 -21.07 -43.54
CA PRO A 454 -32.05 -20.20 -42.47
C PRO A 454 -32.81 -20.40 -41.14
N VAL A 455 -32.09 -20.52 -40.02
CA VAL A 455 -32.70 -20.61 -38.68
C VAL A 455 -32.90 -19.20 -38.11
N GLU A 456 -34.00 -18.55 -38.48
CA GLU A 456 -34.30 -17.16 -38.07
C GLU A 456 -34.27 -16.99 -36.54
N GLY A 457 -33.55 -15.97 -36.07
CA GLY A 457 -33.39 -15.70 -34.63
C GLY A 457 -32.32 -16.55 -33.93
N ALA A 458 -31.57 -17.39 -34.65
CA ALA A 458 -30.41 -18.07 -34.08
C ALA A 458 -29.38 -17.06 -33.56
N THR A 459 -28.87 -17.30 -32.36
CA THR A 459 -27.82 -16.47 -31.75
C THR A 459 -26.49 -17.21 -31.79
N VAL A 460 -25.45 -16.53 -32.27
CA VAL A 460 -24.08 -17.03 -32.31
C VAL A 460 -23.24 -16.24 -31.31
N THR A 461 -22.55 -16.92 -30.40
CA THR A 461 -21.80 -16.31 -29.28
C THR A 461 -20.41 -16.91 -29.15
N THR A 462 -19.39 -16.09 -28.91
CA THR A 462 -18.02 -16.53 -28.62
C THR A 462 -17.82 -16.79 -27.13
N ASP A 463 -16.82 -17.59 -26.78
CA ASP A 463 -16.35 -17.81 -25.41
C ASP A 463 -15.95 -16.53 -24.64
N THR A 464 -15.59 -15.47 -25.38
CA THR A 464 -15.28 -14.14 -24.84
C THR A 464 -16.49 -13.21 -24.69
N GLY A 465 -17.69 -13.69 -25.04
CA GLY A 465 -18.96 -12.99 -24.79
C GLY A 465 -19.45 -12.07 -25.90
N GLN A 466 -18.76 -11.99 -27.05
CA GLN A 466 -19.30 -11.31 -28.23
C GLN A 466 -20.37 -12.18 -28.89
N SER A 467 -21.44 -11.57 -29.37
CA SER A 467 -22.53 -12.29 -30.02
C SER A 467 -23.10 -11.52 -31.19
N ASP A 468 -23.76 -12.25 -32.08
CA ASP A 468 -24.66 -11.70 -33.09
C ASP A 468 -25.90 -12.59 -33.19
N THR A 469 -27.03 -12.00 -33.58
CA THR A 469 -28.26 -12.72 -33.85
C THR A 469 -28.51 -12.71 -35.35
N MET A 470 -28.67 -13.90 -35.92
CA MET A 470 -28.77 -14.11 -37.35
C MET A 470 -29.90 -13.25 -37.96
N ALA A 471 -29.55 -12.52 -39.03
CA ALA A 471 -30.50 -11.73 -39.79
C ALA A 471 -31.42 -12.63 -40.65
N GLY A 472 -32.52 -12.09 -41.17
CA GLY A 472 -33.49 -12.83 -41.99
C GLY A 472 -32.96 -13.39 -43.32
N ASP A 473 -31.69 -13.11 -43.67
CA ASP A 473 -30.99 -13.67 -44.83
C ASP A 473 -30.14 -14.91 -44.52
N GLY A 474 -30.12 -15.36 -43.26
CA GLY A 474 -29.36 -16.54 -42.85
C GLY A 474 -27.94 -16.27 -42.39
N THR A 475 -27.49 -15.01 -42.36
CA THR A 475 -26.11 -14.65 -42.04
C THR A 475 -25.95 -14.05 -40.63
N TYR A 476 -24.76 -14.18 -40.07
CA TYR A 476 -24.33 -13.52 -38.84
C TYR A 476 -22.90 -12.97 -39.00
N THR A 477 -22.55 -11.93 -38.26
CA THR A 477 -21.21 -11.30 -38.24
C THR A 477 -20.87 -10.76 -36.85
N ILE A 478 -19.92 -11.41 -36.18
CA ILE A 478 -19.37 -10.99 -34.88
C ILE A 478 -18.07 -10.23 -35.12
N ASN A 479 -18.07 -8.93 -34.85
CA ASN A 479 -16.90 -8.07 -34.97
C ASN A 479 -16.14 -7.96 -33.63
N GLY A 480 -14.83 -7.64 -33.71
CA GLY A 480 -14.04 -7.34 -32.52
C GLY A 480 -13.72 -8.58 -31.67
N VAL A 481 -13.59 -9.75 -32.29
CA VAL A 481 -13.26 -11.00 -31.60
C VAL A 481 -11.75 -11.07 -31.38
N PRO A 482 -11.24 -11.24 -30.15
CA PRO A 482 -9.81 -11.31 -29.88
C PRO A 482 -9.12 -12.43 -30.68
N VAL A 483 -7.95 -12.13 -31.23
CA VAL A 483 -7.12 -13.11 -31.96
C VAL A 483 -6.81 -14.34 -31.11
N GLY A 484 -6.71 -15.50 -31.77
CA GLY A 484 -6.46 -16.81 -31.15
C GLY A 484 -7.54 -17.83 -31.48
N ASP A 485 -7.38 -19.04 -30.93
CA ASP A 485 -8.39 -20.09 -31.03
C ASP A 485 -9.57 -19.75 -30.11
N ARG A 486 -10.78 -19.73 -30.69
CA ARG A 486 -12.03 -19.38 -30.02
C ARG A 486 -13.02 -20.52 -30.12
N THR A 487 -13.81 -20.70 -29.07
CA THR A 487 -15.01 -21.55 -29.16
C THR A 487 -16.22 -20.68 -29.47
N VAL A 488 -16.96 -21.05 -30.52
CA VAL A 488 -18.14 -20.34 -30.99
C VAL A 488 -19.35 -21.26 -30.88
N THR A 489 -20.41 -20.74 -30.28
CA THR A 489 -21.66 -21.44 -30.01
C THR A 489 -22.79 -20.86 -30.85
N ALA A 490 -23.53 -21.69 -31.58
CA ALA A 490 -24.81 -21.31 -32.20
C ALA A 490 -25.98 -21.99 -31.48
N SER A 491 -27.04 -21.23 -31.21
CA SER A 491 -28.24 -21.69 -30.51
C SER A 491 -29.50 -21.05 -31.06
N ALA A 492 -30.60 -21.80 -31.08
CA ALA A 492 -31.93 -21.32 -31.47
C ALA A 492 -33.01 -22.14 -30.73
N GLY A 493 -34.17 -21.54 -30.48
CA GLY A 493 -35.29 -22.23 -29.83
C GLY A 493 -35.78 -23.41 -30.69
N GLY A 494 -35.94 -24.59 -30.09
CA GLY A 494 -36.33 -25.82 -30.80
C GLY A 494 -35.18 -26.57 -31.48
N TYR A 495 -33.94 -26.08 -31.37
CA TYR A 495 -32.75 -26.68 -31.97
C TYR A 495 -31.72 -27.09 -30.92
N ALA A 496 -30.98 -28.15 -31.20
CA ALA A 496 -29.80 -28.54 -30.44
C ALA A 496 -28.67 -27.52 -30.67
N GLN A 497 -28.05 -27.05 -29.59
CA GLN A 497 -26.90 -26.14 -29.66
C GLN A 497 -25.70 -26.82 -30.30
N GLN A 498 -24.95 -26.07 -31.12
CA GLN A 498 -23.70 -26.55 -31.73
C GLN A 498 -22.53 -25.65 -31.35
N GLN A 499 -21.39 -26.26 -31.00
CA GLN A 499 -20.14 -25.57 -30.74
C GLN A 499 -19.09 -25.94 -31.78
N LYS A 500 -18.33 -24.95 -32.27
CA LYS A 500 -17.22 -25.15 -33.20
C LYS A 500 -16.03 -24.26 -32.85
N PRO A 501 -14.79 -24.71 -33.10
CA PRO A 501 -13.61 -23.88 -32.96
C PRO A 501 -13.47 -22.89 -34.14
N ALA A 502 -12.90 -21.72 -33.89
CA ALA A 502 -12.54 -20.72 -34.88
C ALA A 502 -11.15 -20.14 -34.58
N ALA A 503 -10.22 -20.23 -35.54
CA ALA A 503 -8.92 -19.56 -35.44
C ALA A 503 -9.08 -18.12 -35.94
N VAL A 504 -9.07 -17.15 -35.03
CA VAL A 504 -9.25 -15.73 -35.34
C VAL A 504 -7.88 -15.09 -35.54
N ALA A 505 -7.66 -14.49 -36.72
CA ALA A 505 -6.43 -13.77 -37.05
C ALA A 505 -6.67 -12.25 -37.09
N ASP A 506 -5.60 -11.48 -36.87
CA ASP A 506 -5.67 -10.01 -36.73
C ASP A 506 -6.23 -9.34 -37.99
N GLY A 507 -7.29 -8.55 -37.82
CA GLY A 507 -8.00 -7.86 -38.90
C GLY A 507 -8.67 -8.76 -39.95
N ALA A 508 -8.60 -10.09 -39.80
CA ALA A 508 -9.15 -11.04 -40.76
C ALA A 508 -10.60 -11.43 -40.43
N THR A 509 -11.34 -11.89 -41.44
CA THR A 509 -12.65 -12.53 -41.25
C THR A 509 -12.51 -14.04 -41.31
N THR A 510 -12.84 -14.73 -40.22
CA THR A 510 -12.87 -16.20 -40.12
C THR A 510 -14.27 -16.70 -40.49
N PRO A 511 -14.42 -17.45 -41.61
CA PRO A 511 -15.71 -18.01 -41.98
C PRO A 511 -16.08 -19.20 -41.07
N LEU A 512 -17.31 -19.25 -40.58
CA LEU A 512 -17.79 -20.36 -39.75
C LEU A 512 -19.31 -20.56 -39.91
N ASP A 513 -19.71 -21.64 -40.57
CA ASP A 513 -21.13 -21.99 -40.74
C ASP A 513 -21.59 -23.00 -39.68
N PHE A 514 -22.84 -22.90 -39.27
CA PHE A 514 -23.52 -23.84 -38.36
C PHE A 514 -24.71 -24.51 -39.07
N ALA A 515 -24.91 -25.79 -38.76
CA ALA A 515 -26.06 -26.56 -39.20
C ALA A 515 -26.70 -27.19 -37.96
N LEU A 516 -27.81 -26.61 -37.49
CA LEU A 516 -28.47 -27.02 -36.26
C LEU A 516 -29.49 -28.12 -36.54
N GLY A 517 -29.50 -29.16 -35.72
CA GLY A 517 -30.55 -30.18 -35.72
C GLY A 517 -31.67 -29.84 -34.74
N PRO A 518 -32.85 -30.47 -34.87
CA PRO A 518 -33.90 -30.32 -33.87
C PRO A 518 -33.35 -30.70 -32.49
N ALA A 519 -33.81 -30.01 -31.44
CA ALA A 519 -33.52 -30.41 -30.08
C ALA A 519 -34.00 -31.85 -29.87
N GLN A 520 -33.16 -32.70 -29.29
CA GLN A 520 -33.62 -34.02 -28.85
C GLN A 520 -34.51 -33.81 -27.64
N GLU A 521 -35.74 -34.29 -27.72
CA GLU A 521 -36.62 -34.42 -26.56
C GLU A 521 -36.27 -35.70 -25.82
N PRO A 522 -36.18 -35.67 -24.49
CA PRO A 522 -35.90 -36.86 -23.71
C PRO A 522 -37.03 -37.89 -23.87
N THR A 523 -36.66 -39.16 -23.90
CA THR A 523 -37.63 -40.26 -24.08
C THR A 523 -37.69 -41.19 -22.88
N GLU A 524 -36.61 -41.26 -22.10
CA GLU A 524 -36.46 -42.18 -20.97
C GLU A 524 -36.07 -41.44 -19.69
N VAL A 525 -36.35 -42.06 -18.55
CA VAL A 525 -35.91 -41.59 -17.23
C VAL A 525 -35.18 -42.71 -16.50
N PHE A 526 -34.13 -42.36 -15.77
CA PHE A 526 -33.28 -43.27 -15.02
C PHE A 526 -33.16 -42.82 -13.57
N VAL A 527 -33.21 -43.79 -12.66
CA VAL A 527 -32.70 -43.59 -11.30
C VAL A 527 -31.19 -43.77 -11.36
N THR A 528 -30.46 -42.67 -11.20
CA THR A 528 -29.00 -42.64 -11.34
C THR A 528 -28.29 -42.79 -10.00
N GLU A 529 -28.95 -42.42 -8.90
CA GLU A 529 -28.40 -42.54 -7.56
C GLU A 529 -29.50 -42.81 -6.53
N ILE A 530 -29.20 -43.68 -5.56
CA ILE A 530 -29.92 -43.79 -4.29
C ILE A 530 -28.89 -43.63 -3.18
N SER A 531 -29.10 -42.68 -2.28
CA SER A 531 -28.19 -42.39 -1.16
C SER A 531 -28.95 -42.19 0.15
N HIS A 532 -28.21 -42.21 1.26
CA HIS A 532 -28.80 -42.10 2.60
C HIS A 532 -27.95 -41.23 3.53
N ALA A 533 -28.61 -40.55 4.47
CA ALA A 533 -27.94 -39.73 5.48
C ALA A 533 -28.68 -39.75 6.82
N ALA A 534 -27.92 -39.75 7.92
CA ALA A 534 -28.49 -39.52 9.25
C ALA A 534 -28.94 -38.05 9.37
N ALA A 535 -30.17 -37.83 9.82
CA ALA A 535 -30.80 -36.52 9.86
C ALA A 535 -31.55 -36.28 11.18
N GLY A 536 -32.06 -35.06 11.35
CA GLY A 536 -32.89 -34.68 12.50
C GLY A 536 -32.15 -34.57 13.84
N PRO A 537 -32.88 -34.25 14.94
CA PRO A 537 -32.29 -34.02 16.25
C PRO A 537 -31.57 -35.26 16.80
N LYS A 538 -30.27 -35.12 17.09
CA LYS A 538 -29.38 -36.22 17.54
C LYS A 538 -29.22 -37.35 16.51
N GLY A 539 -29.42 -37.08 15.21
CA GLY A 539 -29.21 -38.06 14.13
C GLY A 539 -30.18 -39.24 14.18
N LYS A 540 -31.39 -39.04 14.72
CA LYS A 540 -32.39 -40.10 14.92
C LYS A 540 -33.22 -40.40 13.67
N ASP A 541 -33.26 -39.50 12.71
CA ASP A 541 -33.98 -39.68 11.45
C ASP A 541 -33.03 -40.22 10.38
N LEU A 542 -33.60 -40.81 9.35
CA LEU A 542 -32.88 -41.32 8.18
C LEU A 542 -33.51 -40.70 6.92
N ASP A 543 -32.73 -39.88 6.23
CA ASP A 543 -33.11 -39.30 4.95
C ASP A 543 -32.59 -40.22 3.83
N ILE A 544 -33.47 -40.62 2.93
CA ILE A 544 -33.16 -41.41 1.72
C ILE A 544 -33.37 -40.49 0.53
N THR A 545 -32.35 -40.29 -0.29
CA THR A 545 -32.42 -39.43 -1.48
C THR A 545 -32.32 -40.27 -2.74
N VAL A 546 -33.19 -39.99 -3.71
CA VAL A 546 -33.19 -40.60 -5.04
C VAL A 546 -33.00 -39.51 -6.09
N VAL A 547 -32.12 -39.74 -7.06
CA VAL A 547 -31.82 -38.80 -8.15
C VAL A 547 -32.29 -39.38 -9.48
N LEU A 548 -33.09 -38.60 -10.21
CA LEU A 548 -33.59 -38.96 -11.54
C LEU A 548 -33.00 -38.05 -12.61
N LEU A 549 -32.37 -38.66 -13.61
CA LEU A 549 -31.93 -37.99 -14.84
C LEU A 549 -32.64 -38.60 -16.06
N ASP A 550 -32.85 -37.83 -17.10
CA ASP A 550 -33.30 -38.33 -18.40
C ASP A 550 -32.15 -38.97 -19.21
N ASP A 551 -32.47 -39.49 -20.40
CA ASP A 551 -31.51 -40.03 -21.38
C ASP A 551 -30.53 -39.00 -21.93
N LEU A 552 -30.76 -37.71 -21.69
CA LEU A 552 -29.85 -36.60 -22.02
C LEU A 552 -29.04 -36.12 -20.81
N GLY A 553 -29.18 -36.79 -19.65
CA GLY A 553 -28.49 -36.47 -18.41
C GLY A 553 -29.00 -35.22 -17.69
N GLN A 554 -30.20 -34.73 -18.02
CA GLN A 554 -30.82 -33.58 -17.37
C GLN A 554 -31.72 -34.02 -16.21
N PRO A 555 -31.87 -33.19 -15.15
CA PRO A 555 -32.73 -33.53 -14.02
C PRO A 555 -34.21 -33.58 -14.37
N VAL A 556 -34.90 -34.65 -13.97
CA VAL A 556 -36.34 -34.81 -14.24
C VAL A 556 -37.15 -34.21 -13.11
N VAL A 557 -37.76 -33.04 -13.37
CA VAL A 557 -38.51 -32.25 -12.37
C VAL A 557 -39.96 -32.75 -12.26
N GLY A 558 -40.44 -32.91 -11.02
CA GLY A 558 -41.84 -33.28 -10.74
C GLY A 558 -42.21 -34.74 -11.05
N ALA A 559 -41.22 -35.60 -11.31
CA ALA A 559 -41.44 -37.04 -11.45
C ALA A 559 -41.87 -37.64 -10.11
N SER A 560 -42.87 -38.50 -10.13
CA SER A 560 -43.34 -39.23 -8.95
C SER A 560 -42.50 -40.49 -8.77
N VAL A 561 -41.83 -40.62 -7.63
CA VAL A 561 -40.98 -41.77 -7.28
C VAL A 561 -41.60 -42.49 -6.09
N SER A 562 -41.73 -43.81 -6.19
CA SER A 562 -42.14 -44.68 -5.08
C SER A 562 -40.99 -45.57 -4.61
N ILE A 563 -40.81 -45.67 -3.30
CA ILE A 563 -39.81 -46.53 -2.67
C ILE A 563 -40.45 -47.49 -1.68
N ASP A 564 -39.89 -48.69 -1.60
CA ASP A 564 -40.10 -49.64 -0.51
C ASP A 564 -38.82 -49.75 0.33
N VAL A 565 -39.00 -49.73 1.65
CA VAL A 565 -37.91 -49.83 2.63
C VAL A 565 -38.12 -51.07 3.48
N GLU A 566 -37.10 -51.91 3.55
CA GLU A 566 -37.01 -53.06 4.45
C GLU A 566 -36.03 -52.78 5.57
N PHE A 567 -36.33 -53.26 6.78
CA PHE A 567 -35.45 -53.24 7.94
C PHE A 567 -35.23 -54.66 8.43
N GLN A 568 -33.97 -55.08 8.52
CA GLN A 568 -33.58 -56.45 8.91
C GLN A 568 -34.32 -57.55 8.11
N GLY A 569 -34.53 -57.32 6.81
CA GLY A 569 -35.18 -58.27 5.91
C GLY A 569 -36.70 -58.39 6.07
N SER A 570 -37.34 -57.43 6.77
CA SER A 570 -38.80 -57.32 6.85
C SER A 570 -39.25 -55.96 6.32
N SER A 571 -40.40 -55.91 5.65
CA SER A 571 -41.01 -54.65 5.20
C SER A 571 -41.15 -53.67 6.36
N TYR A 572 -40.71 -52.42 6.15
CA TYR A 572 -40.60 -51.40 7.19
C TYR A 572 -41.41 -50.13 6.87
N ASP A 573 -41.26 -49.56 5.68
CA ASP A 573 -42.01 -48.38 5.24
C ASP A 573 -42.14 -48.35 3.71
N SER A 574 -43.12 -47.62 3.18
CA SER A 574 -43.23 -47.34 1.74
C SER A 574 -43.72 -45.91 1.53
N ARG A 575 -43.14 -45.22 0.53
CA ARG A 575 -43.37 -43.80 0.31
C ARG A 575 -43.36 -43.43 -1.15
N THR A 576 -44.14 -42.41 -1.49
CA THR A 576 -44.17 -41.80 -2.81
C THR A 576 -44.01 -40.29 -2.68
N GLY A 577 -43.23 -39.69 -3.56
CA GLY A 577 -42.96 -38.25 -3.53
C GLY A 577 -42.48 -37.72 -4.88
N PRO A 578 -42.72 -36.43 -5.17
CA PRO A 578 -42.25 -35.80 -6.40
C PRO A 578 -40.79 -35.35 -6.28
N THR A 579 -40.05 -35.38 -7.40
CA THR A 579 -38.72 -34.76 -7.51
C THR A 579 -38.80 -33.24 -7.55
N GLY A 580 -37.77 -32.57 -7.01
CA GLY A 580 -37.57 -31.12 -7.06
C GLY A 580 -36.95 -30.63 -8.37
N GLU A 581 -36.60 -29.34 -8.42
CA GLU A 581 -36.00 -28.69 -9.60
C GLU A 581 -34.64 -29.27 -10.01
N ASP A 582 -33.95 -29.94 -9.08
CA ASP A 582 -32.67 -30.61 -9.29
C ASP A 582 -32.83 -32.11 -9.60
N GLY A 583 -34.06 -32.58 -9.86
CA GLY A 583 -34.35 -33.98 -10.16
C GLY A 583 -34.23 -34.92 -8.96
N THR A 584 -34.18 -34.39 -7.74
CA THR A 584 -34.02 -35.19 -6.51
C THR A 584 -35.30 -35.27 -5.68
N VAL A 585 -35.50 -36.39 -5.01
CA VAL A 585 -36.55 -36.56 -3.97
C VAL A 585 -35.95 -37.15 -2.71
N THR A 586 -36.26 -36.56 -1.55
CA THR A 586 -35.77 -37.03 -0.25
C THR A 586 -36.93 -37.51 0.64
N PHE A 587 -36.87 -38.78 1.04
CA PHE A 587 -37.82 -39.42 1.94
C PHE A 587 -37.27 -39.48 3.37
N LYS A 588 -38.02 -38.93 4.33
CA LYS A 588 -37.59 -38.83 5.73
C LYS A 588 -38.24 -39.88 6.64
N LEU A 589 -37.45 -40.84 7.11
CA LEU A 589 -37.87 -41.85 8.09
C LEU A 589 -37.57 -41.35 9.51
N ARG A 590 -38.61 -40.94 10.24
CA ARG A 590 -38.45 -40.39 11.59
C ARG A 590 -38.17 -41.48 12.62
N ASN A 591 -37.24 -41.23 13.53
CA ASN A 591 -36.84 -42.17 14.58
C ASN A 591 -36.51 -43.58 14.06
N ALA A 592 -35.88 -43.67 12.89
CA ALA A 592 -35.51 -44.95 12.30
C ALA A 592 -34.56 -45.71 13.26
N PRO A 593 -34.72 -47.03 13.47
CA PRO A 593 -33.79 -47.85 14.26
C PRO A 593 -32.36 -47.92 13.68
N LEU A 594 -31.40 -48.33 14.51
CA LEU A 594 -30.06 -48.74 14.05
C LEU A 594 -30.13 -50.17 13.51
N GLY A 595 -29.42 -50.46 12.43
CA GLY A 595 -29.44 -51.76 11.76
C GLY A 595 -29.41 -51.67 10.23
N THR A 596 -29.64 -52.80 9.57
CA THR A 596 -29.54 -52.93 8.12
C THR A 596 -30.86 -52.57 7.44
N TYR A 597 -30.78 -51.70 6.44
CA TYR A 597 -31.87 -51.28 5.59
C TYR A 597 -31.62 -51.70 4.15
N THR A 598 -32.68 -52.11 3.47
CA THR A 598 -32.72 -52.25 2.01
C THR A 598 -33.75 -51.28 1.47
N VAL A 599 -33.37 -50.44 0.52
CA VAL A 599 -34.27 -49.49 -0.14
C VAL A 599 -34.34 -49.85 -1.61
N THR A 600 -35.56 -50.03 -2.12
CA THR A 600 -35.82 -50.34 -3.53
C THR A 600 -36.74 -49.27 -4.11
N VAL A 601 -36.38 -48.70 -5.26
CA VAL A 601 -37.29 -47.85 -6.03
C VAL A 601 -38.24 -48.76 -6.81
N THR A 602 -39.53 -48.70 -6.51
CA THR A 602 -40.53 -49.63 -7.04
C THR A 602 -41.34 -49.08 -8.20
N ASP A 603 -41.44 -47.75 -8.31
CA ASP A 603 -42.14 -47.09 -9.42
C ASP A 603 -41.58 -45.68 -9.67
N VAL A 604 -41.50 -45.30 -10.94
CA VAL A 604 -41.18 -43.94 -11.39
C VAL A 604 -42.18 -43.54 -12.48
N THR A 605 -42.92 -42.46 -12.25
CA THR A 605 -43.83 -41.86 -13.23
C THR A 605 -43.40 -40.44 -13.55
N ALA A 606 -43.03 -40.18 -14.81
CA ALA A 606 -42.67 -38.86 -15.33
C ALA A 606 -43.46 -38.58 -16.63
N ALA A 607 -43.95 -37.35 -16.81
CA ALA A 607 -44.77 -37.01 -17.97
C ALA A 607 -43.96 -37.07 -19.27
N GLY A 608 -44.36 -37.93 -20.21
CA GLY A 608 -43.71 -38.05 -21.52
C GLY A 608 -42.46 -38.93 -21.56
N LEU A 609 -42.02 -39.47 -20.42
CA LEU A 609 -40.83 -40.34 -20.32
C LEU A 609 -41.21 -41.75 -19.90
N THR A 610 -40.48 -42.75 -20.40
CA THR A 610 -40.62 -44.15 -20.01
C THR A 610 -39.53 -44.57 -19.00
N TRP A 611 -39.92 -45.30 -17.96
CA TRP A 611 -39.00 -45.94 -17.01
C TRP A 611 -38.99 -47.45 -17.26
N GLU A 612 -37.93 -47.95 -17.90
CA GLU A 612 -37.75 -49.39 -18.19
C GLU A 612 -36.63 -50.04 -17.36
N GLN A 613 -35.98 -49.26 -16.49
CA GLN A 613 -34.90 -49.74 -15.64
C GLN A 613 -35.41 -50.80 -14.65
N GLU A 614 -34.66 -51.89 -14.48
CA GLU A 614 -34.96 -52.88 -13.45
C GLU A 614 -34.89 -52.22 -12.05
N PRO A 615 -35.87 -52.44 -11.15
CA PRO A 615 -35.99 -51.73 -9.87
C PRO A 615 -34.67 -51.63 -9.09
N PRO A 616 -34.03 -50.45 -9.05
CA PRO A 616 -32.74 -50.30 -8.41
C PRO A 616 -32.91 -50.34 -6.89
N SER A 617 -31.95 -50.99 -6.22
CA SER A 617 -31.95 -51.09 -4.76
C SER A 617 -30.56 -50.87 -4.17
N ILE A 618 -30.52 -50.36 -2.95
CA ILE A 618 -29.31 -50.27 -2.14
C ILE A 618 -29.54 -50.96 -0.80
N THR A 619 -28.50 -51.59 -0.26
CA THR A 619 -28.50 -52.13 1.10
C THR A 619 -27.38 -51.47 1.89
N PHE A 620 -27.69 -50.96 3.07
CA PHE A 620 -26.72 -50.29 3.94
C PHE A 620 -27.00 -50.56 5.42
N THR A 621 -25.99 -50.37 6.27
CA THR A 621 -26.14 -50.50 7.72
C THR A 621 -26.01 -49.12 8.36
N ARG A 622 -26.98 -48.77 9.19
CA ARG A 622 -26.94 -47.56 10.00
C ARG A 622 -26.39 -47.91 11.39
N GLU A 623 -25.23 -47.35 11.70
CA GLU A 623 -24.49 -47.53 12.97
C GLU A 623 -24.89 -46.53 14.05
#